data_AF-Q47305-F1
#
_entry.id   AF-Q47305-F1
#
_cell.length_a   1.000
_cell.length_b   1.000
_cell.length_c   1.000
_cell.angle_alpha   90.00
_cell.angle_beta   90.00
_cell.angle_gamma   90.00
#
_symmetry.space_group_name_H-M   'P 1'
#
loop_
_entity.id
_entity.type
_entity.pdbx_description
1 polymer ?
#
loop_
_entity_poly.entity_id
_entity_poly.type
_entity_poly.pdbx_seq_one_letter_code
_entity_poly.pdbx_strand_id
1 'polypeptide(L)'
;NGVAGSYAEYVPLLHIVGAPCSGVQQRGELLHHTLGDGDFHHFYRMSEPVTAARAILTAQNACYEIDRVLEVMLMQSRPGYLMLPADVAKKPATPPVNALTTPPFPVNEACLNAFRQHAQAMLSVGSSVALLADFLAAFGFIQMLQCWMTDQLPTHTTVILGKGIVKRKHGGFSYPYHGAGGQRGPVPAIEGADTVICIGTRFTDTVTAGFTQQFARERTIEIQPFAARVGDVWFSGIPMREAINALIPLVRARAHAAANHRPPQAARAPVHQGTLNQETLWQTVQQFIRPDDILLADQGTAAFGAASLRLPAGAELLVQPLWGSIGYTLAAA
;
A
#
# COMPACT_ATOMS: atom_id res chain seq x y z
N ASN A 1 14.19 -0.66 13.49
CA ASN A 1 13.55 0.48 12.81
C ASN A 1 13.11 0.11 11.40
N GLY A 2 14.04 -0.19 10.46
CA GLY A 2 13.68 -0.53 9.06
C GLY A 2 12.59 -1.61 8.92
N VAL A 3 12.73 -2.73 9.63
CA VAL A 3 11.71 -3.81 9.64
C VAL A 3 10.33 -3.32 10.09
N ALA A 4 10.26 -2.44 11.10
CA ALA A 4 9.00 -1.87 11.57
C ALA A 4 8.36 -0.94 10.51
N GLY A 5 9.18 -0.16 9.79
CA GLY A 5 8.72 0.62 8.65
C GLY A 5 8.22 -0.25 7.50
N SER A 6 8.95 -1.33 7.17
CA SER A 6 8.48 -2.33 6.20
C SER A 6 7.19 -3.01 6.66
N TYR A 7 7.03 -3.25 7.96
CA TYR A 7 5.75 -3.72 8.50
C TYR A 7 4.71 -2.66 8.19
N ALA A 8 4.81 -1.44 8.73
CA ALA A 8 3.83 -0.37 8.58
C ALA A 8 3.39 -0.14 7.11
N GLU A 9 4.33 -0.04 6.18
CA GLU A 9 4.08 0.26 4.76
C GLU A 9 3.77 -0.99 3.89
N TYR A 10 3.58 -2.15 4.51
CA TYR A 10 3.27 -3.41 3.82
C TYR A 10 4.33 -3.82 2.77
N VAL A 11 5.60 -3.76 3.16
CA VAL A 11 6.74 -4.19 2.35
C VAL A 11 7.17 -5.61 2.77
N PRO A 12 7.15 -6.59 1.86
CA PRO A 12 7.62 -7.95 2.15
C PRO A 12 9.15 -8.00 2.25
N LEU A 13 9.68 -7.70 3.43
CA LEU A 13 11.12 -7.74 3.73
C LEU A 13 11.48 -8.97 4.56
N LEU A 14 12.45 -9.78 4.11
CA LEU A 14 12.97 -10.90 4.88
C LEU A 14 14.18 -10.45 5.69
N HIS A 15 14.08 -10.52 7.02
CA HIS A 15 15.20 -10.26 7.92
C HIS A 15 15.83 -11.58 8.38
N ILE A 16 17.00 -11.91 7.83
CA ILE A 16 17.78 -13.09 8.23
C ILE A 16 18.87 -12.65 9.20
N VAL A 17 18.86 -13.23 10.40
CA VAL A 17 19.83 -12.94 11.46
C VAL A 17 20.68 -14.17 11.71
N GLY A 18 21.98 -14.07 11.45
CA GLY A 18 22.94 -15.08 11.86
C GLY A 18 23.00 -15.16 13.38
N ALA A 19 22.94 -16.39 13.91
CA ALA A 19 22.90 -16.64 15.35
C ALA A 19 24.06 -17.56 15.81
N PRO A 20 24.42 -17.53 17.10
CA PRO A 20 25.39 -18.46 17.68
C PRO A 20 25.04 -19.92 17.40
N CYS A 21 26.02 -20.81 17.41
CA CYS A 21 25.77 -22.25 17.21
C CYS A 21 24.75 -22.78 18.22
N SER A 22 23.85 -23.67 17.79
CA SER A 22 22.73 -24.17 18.60
C SER A 22 23.17 -24.74 19.94
N GLY A 23 24.28 -25.49 19.97
CA GLY A 23 24.82 -26.06 21.21
C GLY A 23 25.33 -25.03 22.22
N VAL A 24 25.81 -23.87 21.75
CA VAL A 24 26.22 -22.76 22.61
C VAL A 24 25.00 -22.09 23.23
N GLN A 25 23.95 -21.90 22.43
CA GLN A 25 22.67 -21.36 22.91
C GLN A 25 22.04 -22.24 24.00
N GLN A 26 22.06 -23.57 23.80
CA GLN A 26 21.53 -24.53 24.77
C GLN A 26 22.25 -24.53 26.12
N ARG A 27 23.56 -24.22 26.12
CA ARG A 27 24.36 -24.12 27.34
C ARG A 27 24.23 -22.79 28.07
N GLY A 28 23.52 -21.81 27.48
CA GLY A 28 23.36 -20.49 28.08
C GLY A 28 24.69 -19.75 28.26
N GLU A 29 25.65 -19.96 27.35
CA GLU A 29 26.96 -19.31 27.47
C GLU A 29 26.85 -17.79 27.30
N LEU A 30 27.73 -17.05 27.96
CA LEU A 30 27.75 -15.59 27.89
C LEU A 30 28.57 -15.14 26.67
N LEU A 31 27.88 -14.73 25.60
CA LEU A 31 28.51 -14.32 24.34
C LEU A 31 28.47 -12.81 24.11
N HIS A 32 29.45 -12.31 23.35
CA HIS A 32 29.38 -10.97 22.77
C HIS A 32 28.12 -10.82 21.90
N HIS A 33 27.65 -9.59 21.69
CA HIS A 33 26.40 -9.30 20.97
C HIS A 33 25.12 -9.92 21.59
N THR A 34 25.16 -10.22 22.90
CA THR A 34 23.99 -10.63 23.70
C THR A 34 23.80 -9.69 24.90
N LEU A 35 22.77 -9.94 25.71
CA LEU A 35 22.58 -9.24 27.00
C LEU A 35 23.43 -9.85 28.15
N GLY A 36 24.22 -10.89 27.89
CA GLY A 36 25.08 -11.49 28.90
C GLY A 36 24.33 -12.25 30.00
N ASP A 37 23.13 -12.74 29.71
CA ASP A 37 22.24 -13.42 30.66
C ASP A 37 21.94 -14.90 30.30
N GLY A 38 22.56 -15.41 29.22
CA GLY A 38 22.37 -16.77 28.74
C GLY A 38 21.06 -17.00 27.96
N ASP A 39 20.23 -15.98 27.74
CA ASP A 39 19.02 -16.08 26.92
C ASP A 39 19.25 -15.53 25.50
N PHE A 40 19.23 -16.41 24.52
CA PHE A 40 19.45 -16.09 23.11
C PHE A 40 18.19 -15.68 22.34
N HIS A 41 17.02 -15.67 22.99
CA HIS A 41 15.73 -15.47 22.34
C HIS A 41 15.16 -14.06 22.52
N HIS A 42 15.84 -13.15 23.23
CA HIS A 42 15.38 -11.76 23.42
C HIS A 42 15.06 -11.07 22.10
N PHE A 43 16.00 -11.05 21.16
CA PHE A 43 15.82 -10.35 19.88
C PHE A 43 14.81 -11.03 18.97
N TYR A 44 14.70 -12.36 19.06
CA TYR A 44 13.63 -13.11 18.39
C TYR A 44 12.24 -12.70 18.89
N ARG A 45 12.07 -12.55 20.21
CA ARG A 45 10.82 -12.05 20.82
C ARG A 45 10.55 -10.59 20.46
N MET A 46 11.57 -9.74 20.44
CA MET A 46 11.44 -8.33 20.05
C MET A 46 11.01 -8.14 18.58
N SER A 47 11.30 -9.10 17.70
CA SER A 47 10.88 -9.03 16.30
C SER A 47 9.39 -9.33 16.08
N GLU A 48 8.72 -9.95 17.06
CA GLU A 48 7.35 -10.46 16.93
C GLU A 48 6.33 -9.39 16.51
N PRO A 49 6.29 -8.19 17.13
CA PRO A 49 5.26 -7.20 16.80
C PRO A 49 5.42 -6.56 15.43
N VAL A 50 6.58 -6.73 14.79
CA VAL A 50 6.97 -6.06 13.53
C VAL A 50 7.22 -7.07 12.40
N THR A 51 6.75 -8.31 12.56
CA THR A 51 6.85 -9.36 11.55
C THR A 51 5.53 -10.12 11.45
N ALA A 52 5.19 -10.61 10.26
CA ALA A 52 4.01 -11.44 10.04
C ALA A 52 4.30 -12.93 10.32
N ALA A 53 5.54 -13.35 10.12
CA ALA A 53 6.00 -14.69 10.46
C ALA A 53 7.46 -14.64 10.92
N ARG A 54 7.79 -15.53 11.86
CA ARG A 54 9.15 -15.68 12.35
C ARG A 54 9.45 -17.14 12.66
N ALA A 55 10.73 -17.52 12.55
CA ALA A 55 11.21 -18.85 12.90
C ALA A 55 12.62 -18.84 13.47
N ILE A 56 12.91 -19.81 14.34
CA ILE A 56 14.27 -20.19 14.73
C ILE A 56 14.59 -21.50 13.99
N LEU A 57 15.59 -21.44 13.13
CA LEU A 57 15.91 -22.55 12.25
C LEU A 57 16.76 -23.61 12.98
N THR A 58 16.38 -24.85 12.76
CA THR A 58 17.08 -26.07 13.17
C THR A 58 17.31 -26.95 11.95
N ALA A 59 18.19 -27.94 12.05
CA ALA A 59 18.43 -28.87 10.95
C ALA A 59 17.15 -29.64 10.52
N GLN A 60 16.21 -29.82 11.44
CA GLN A 60 14.98 -30.58 11.23
C GLN A 60 13.86 -29.73 10.62
N ASN A 61 13.88 -28.41 10.84
CA ASN A 61 12.79 -27.52 10.41
C ASN A 61 13.14 -26.55 9.27
N ALA A 62 14.44 -26.41 8.95
CA ALA A 62 14.93 -25.29 8.14
C ALA A 62 14.15 -25.09 6.85
N CYS A 63 13.98 -26.14 6.03
CA CYS A 63 13.35 -26.03 4.72
C CYS A 63 11.90 -25.56 4.81
N TYR A 64 11.06 -26.22 5.63
CA TYR A 64 9.64 -25.89 5.68
C TYR A 64 9.37 -24.58 6.45
N GLU A 65 10.21 -24.19 7.41
CA GLU A 65 10.07 -22.91 8.09
C GLU A 65 10.46 -21.73 7.19
N ILE A 66 11.49 -21.90 6.34
CA ILE A 66 11.83 -20.91 5.31
C ILE A 66 10.64 -20.71 4.38
N ASP A 67 10.09 -21.80 3.83
CA ASP A 67 8.95 -21.74 2.91
C ASP A 67 7.74 -21.09 3.58
N ARG A 68 7.37 -21.52 4.80
CA ARG A 68 6.24 -20.96 5.56
C ARG A 68 6.40 -19.46 5.80
N VAL A 69 7.59 -19.00 6.21
CA VAL A 69 7.83 -17.57 6.46
C VAL A 69 7.71 -16.78 5.16
N LEU A 70 8.31 -17.26 4.07
CA LEU A 70 8.22 -16.62 2.75
C LEU A 70 6.78 -16.57 2.23
N GLU A 71 6.00 -17.65 2.36
CA GLU A 71 4.60 -17.70 1.96
C GLU A 71 3.76 -16.66 2.72
N VAL A 72 3.90 -16.59 4.05
CA VAL A 72 3.18 -15.62 4.86
C VAL A 72 3.59 -14.19 4.51
N MET A 73 4.89 -13.94 4.29
CA MET A 73 5.39 -12.62 3.89
C MET A 73 4.77 -12.16 2.57
N LEU A 74 4.72 -13.03 1.56
CA LEU A 74 4.16 -12.72 0.25
C LEU A 74 2.65 -12.54 0.32
N MET A 75 1.95 -13.42 1.05
CA MET A 75 0.50 -13.34 1.22
C MET A 75 0.07 -12.06 1.94
N GLN A 76 0.74 -11.70 3.03
CA GLN A 76 0.36 -10.54 3.83
C GLN A 76 1.03 -9.25 3.37
N SER A 77 2.04 -9.35 2.50
CA SER A 77 2.95 -8.26 2.15
C SER A 77 3.50 -7.58 3.41
N ARG A 78 4.11 -8.39 4.27
CA ARG A 78 4.67 -7.95 5.56
C ARG A 78 6.04 -8.60 5.78
N PRO A 79 6.87 -8.05 6.67
CA PRO A 79 8.17 -8.63 6.96
C PRO A 79 8.12 -10.02 7.59
N GLY A 80 9.16 -10.81 7.34
CA GLY A 80 9.42 -12.07 8.01
C GLY A 80 10.78 -12.07 8.69
N TYR A 81 10.97 -12.94 9.68
CA TYR A 81 12.21 -13.03 10.44
C TYR A 81 12.72 -14.47 10.56
N LEU A 82 13.97 -14.69 10.22
CA LEU A 82 14.63 -16.00 10.35
C LEU A 82 15.88 -15.86 11.21
N MET A 83 15.89 -16.54 12.35
CA MET A 83 17.11 -16.75 13.12
C MET A 83 17.81 -18.00 12.62
N LEU A 84 19.03 -17.83 12.09
CA LEU A 84 19.79 -18.91 11.47
C LEU A 84 21.08 -19.19 12.28
N PRO A 85 21.09 -20.23 13.15
CA PRO A 85 22.30 -20.67 13.84
C PRO A 85 23.41 -21.05 12.86
N ALA A 86 24.64 -20.64 13.16
CA ALA A 86 25.78 -20.82 12.25
C ALA A 86 26.10 -22.29 11.92
N ASP A 87 25.79 -23.22 12.82
CA ASP A 87 25.92 -24.66 12.61
C ASP A 87 24.79 -25.24 11.75
N VAL A 88 23.59 -24.67 11.83
CA VAL A 88 22.43 -25.05 11.01
C VAL A 88 22.63 -24.61 9.56
N ALA A 89 23.20 -23.43 9.33
CA ALA A 89 23.51 -22.91 7.99
C ALA A 89 24.42 -23.84 7.16
N LYS A 90 25.19 -24.71 7.82
CA LYS A 90 26.13 -25.65 7.19
C LYS A 90 25.53 -27.04 6.99
N LYS A 91 24.30 -27.29 7.42
CA LYS A 91 23.66 -28.60 7.29
C LYS A 91 23.28 -28.85 5.83
N PRO A 92 23.39 -30.11 5.35
CA PRO A 92 22.94 -30.45 4.01
C PRO A 92 21.42 -30.24 3.91
N ALA A 93 20.98 -29.75 2.76
CA ALA A 93 19.58 -29.60 2.41
C ALA A 93 19.35 -30.11 0.99
N THR A 94 18.15 -30.60 0.72
CA THR A 94 17.74 -30.98 -0.64
C THR A 94 17.34 -29.72 -1.41
N PRO A 95 17.87 -29.47 -2.62
CA PRO A 95 17.45 -28.34 -3.44
C PRO A 95 15.94 -28.38 -3.72
N PRO A 96 15.24 -27.22 -3.67
CA PRO A 96 13.83 -27.16 -4.04
C PRO A 96 13.66 -27.48 -5.54
N VAL A 97 12.65 -28.31 -5.86
CA VAL A 97 12.35 -28.72 -7.24
C VAL A 97 11.52 -27.66 -7.97
N ASN A 98 10.64 -26.96 -7.24
CA ASN A 98 9.74 -25.95 -7.77
C ASN A 98 10.00 -24.60 -7.10
N ALA A 99 9.71 -23.52 -7.82
CA ALA A 99 9.61 -22.21 -7.20
C ALA A 99 8.47 -22.20 -6.16
N LEU A 100 8.66 -21.44 -5.08
CA LEU A 100 7.63 -21.24 -4.07
C LEU A 100 6.43 -20.52 -4.72
N THR A 101 5.24 -21.07 -4.55
CA THR A 101 3.99 -20.48 -5.05
C THR A 101 3.06 -20.19 -3.89
N THR A 102 2.44 -19.01 -3.90
CA THR A 102 1.38 -18.71 -2.94
C THR A 102 0.08 -19.35 -3.42
N PRO A 103 -0.58 -20.20 -2.62
CA PRO A 103 -1.85 -20.79 -3.02
C PRO A 103 -2.91 -19.69 -3.22
N PRO A 104 -3.84 -19.86 -4.17
CA PRO A 104 -4.92 -18.91 -4.36
C PRO A 104 -5.79 -18.86 -3.10
N PHE A 105 -6.20 -17.66 -2.71
CA PHE A 105 -7.10 -17.50 -1.57
C PHE A 105 -8.49 -18.03 -1.94
N PRO A 106 -9.08 -18.96 -1.16
CA PRO A 106 -10.38 -19.53 -1.47
C PRO A 106 -11.47 -18.46 -1.39
N VAL A 107 -12.31 -18.39 -2.42
CA VAL A 107 -13.42 -17.42 -2.49
C VAL A 107 -14.68 -18.08 -1.96
N ASN A 108 -15.30 -17.46 -0.95
CA ASN A 108 -16.64 -17.85 -0.52
C ASN A 108 -17.68 -17.18 -1.43
N GLU A 109 -18.23 -17.92 -2.39
CA GLU A 109 -19.22 -17.44 -3.35
C GLU A 109 -20.49 -16.87 -2.68
N ALA A 110 -20.95 -17.46 -1.57
CA ALA A 110 -22.11 -16.93 -0.86
C ALA A 110 -21.81 -15.54 -0.27
N CYS A 111 -20.62 -15.37 0.31
CA CYS A 111 -20.16 -14.08 0.83
C CYS A 111 -19.98 -13.05 -0.30
N LEU A 112 -19.38 -13.44 -1.42
CA LEU A 112 -19.19 -12.57 -2.59
C LEU A 112 -20.52 -12.13 -3.19
N ASN A 113 -21.50 -13.02 -3.27
CA ASN A 113 -22.85 -12.69 -3.75
C ASN A 113 -23.58 -11.75 -2.78
N ALA A 114 -23.45 -11.95 -1.47
CA ALA A 114 -23.99 -11.04 -0.47
C ALA A 114 -23.37 -9.64 -0.58
N PHE A 115 -22.05 -9.55 -0.75
CA PHE A 115 -21.35 -8.30 -1.03
C PHE A 115 -21.90 -7.62 -2.30
N ARG A 116 -22.03 -8.36 -3.40
CA ARG A 116 -22.56 -7.85 -4.67
C ARG A 116 -23.96 -7.26 -4.52
N GLN A 117 -24.86 -7.92 -3.79
CA GLN A 117 -26.22 -7.45 -3.55
C GLN A 117 -26.24 -6.13 -2.74
N HIS A 118 -25.45 -6.05 -1.67
CA HIS A 118 -25.36 -4.83 -0.86
C HIS A 118 -24.76 -3.68 -1.66
N ALA A 119 -23.68 -3.94 -2.40
CA ALA A 119 -23.06 -2.93 -3.26
C ALA A 119 -24.03 -2.44 -4.34
N GLN A 120 -24.79 -3.33 -4.97
CA GLN A 120 -25.80 -2.97 -5.96
C GLN A 120 -26.90 -2.09 -5.36
N ALA A 121 -27.38 -2.42 -4.15
CA ALA A 121 -28.38 -1.64 -3.44
C ALA A 121 -27.85 -0.24 -3.11
N MET A 122 -26.65 -0.11 -2.54
CA MET A 122 -26.04 1.18 -2.23
C MET A 122 -25.88 2.04 -3.48
N LEU A 123 -25.30 1.47 -4.54
CA LEU A 123 -25.11 2.18 -5.80
C LEU A 123 -26.45 2.62 -6.42
N SER A 124 -27.59 1.98 -6.09
CA SER A 124 -28.92 2.33 -6.62
C SER A 124 -29.56 3.58 -6.05
N VAL A 125 -29.08 4.06 -4.92
CA VAL A 125 -29.64 5.25 -4.26
C VAL A 125 -29.12 6.54 -4.89
N GLY A 126 -27.86 6.53 -5.38
CA GLY A 126 -27.14 7.70 -5.87
C GLY A 126 -26.94 7.74 -7.38
N SER A 127 -26.64 8.92 -7.90
CA SER A 127 -26.30 9.13 -9.32
C SER A 127 -24.79 9.31 -9.55
N SER A 128 -24.04 9.71 -8.52
CA SER A 128 -22.61 9.99 -8.60
C SER A 128 -21.78 8.96 -7.82
N VAL A 129 -20.74 8.43 -8.47
CA VAL A 129 -19.79 7.49 -7.86
C VAL A 129 -18.39 8.07 -7.96
N ALA A 130 -17.70 8.16 -6.82
CA ALA A 130 -16.29 8.51 -6.75
C ALA A 130 -15.45 7.30 -6.37
N LEU A 131 -14.19 7.27 -6.83
CA LEU A 131 -13.23 6.25 -6.42
C LEU A 131 -11.97 6.89 -5.81
N LEU A 132 -11.60 6.39 -4.65
CA LEU A 132 -10.38 6.72 -3.95
C LEU A 132 -9.52 5.47 -3.77
N ALA A 133 -8.38 5.41 -4.46
CA ALA A 133 -7.44 4.31 -4.33
C ALA A 133 -6.23 4.68 -3.48
N ASP A 134 -5.54 3.69 -2.93
CA ASP A 134 -4.31 3.91 -2.15
C ASP A 134 -3.34 2.72 -2.27
N PHE A 135 -2.19 2.77 -1.60
CA PHE A 135 -1.08 1.82 -1.78
C PHE A 135 -1.44 0.34 -1.64
N LEU A 136 -2.41 -0.06 -0.81
CA LEU A 136 -2.82 -1.47 -0.73
C LEU A 136 -3.54 -1.95 -1.99
N ALA A 137 -3.97 -1.05 -2.87
CA ALA A 137 -4.50 -1.40 -4.19
C ALA A 137 -3.40 -1.85 -5.16
N ALA A 138 -2.12 -1.67 -4.81
CA ALA A 138 -0.97 -2.06 -5.61
C ALA A 138 -0.68 -3.57 -5.59
N PHE A 139 -1.36 -4.37 -4.74
CA PHE A 139 -1.17 -5.82 -4.65
C PHE A 139 -1.66 -6.57 -5.90
N GLY A 140 -0.88 -6.51 -6.98
CA GLY A 140 -0.97 -7.42 -8.13
C GLY A 140 -2.03 -7.11 -9.19
N PHE A 141 -2.85 -6.05 -9.03
CA PHE A 141 -3.95 -5.77 -9.97
C PHE A 141 -4.03 -4.32 -10.45
N ILE A 142 -2.89 -3.60 -10.42
CA ILE A 142 -2.80 -2.19 -10.81
C ILE A 142 -3.37 -1.96 -12.22
N GLN A 143 -3.09 -2.83 -13.19
CA GLN A 143 -3.58 -2.65 -14.56
C GLN A 143 -5.11 -2.71 -14.62
N MET A 144 -5.73 -3.66 -13.91
CA MET A 144 -7.17 -3.80 -13.85
C MET A 144 -7.83 -2.57 -13.23
N LEU A 145 -7.27 -2.08 -12.13
CA LEU A 145 -7.75 -0.88 -11.44
C LEU A 145 -7.61 0.36 -12.33
N GLN A 146 -6.47 0.54 -13.00
CA GLN A 146 -6.23 1.64 -13.93
C GLN A 146 -7.26 1.66 -15.07
N CYS A 147 -7.53 0.50 -15.69
CA CYS A 147 -8.54 0.40 -16.74
C CYS A 147 -9.93 0.77 -16.21
N TRP A 148 -10.32 0.24 -15.05
CA TRP A 148 -11.62 0.54 -14.45
C TRP A 148 -11.80 2.04 -14.14
N MET A 149 -10.79 2.65 -13.52
CA MET A 149 -10.78 4.07 -13.18
C MET A 149 -10.87 4.96 -14.43
N THR A 150 -10.13 4.61 -15.48
CA THR A 150 -10.08 5.37 -16.73
C THR A 150 -11.40 5.28 -17.52
N ASP A 151 -12.00 4.08 -17.57
CA ASP A 151 -13.10 3.80 -18.49
C ASP A 151 -14.49 4.13 -17.90
N GLN A 152 -14.66 4.04 -16.58
CA GLN A 152 -16.01 4.04 -15.97
C GLN A 152 -16.20 5.03 -14.81
N LEU A 153 -15.12 5.61 -14.29
CA LEU A 153 -15.16 6.40 -13.06
C LEU A 153 -14.42 7.73 -13.25
N PRO A 154 -15.01 8.73 -13.91
CA PRO A 154 -14.31 10.00 -14.20
C PRO A 154 -13.92 10.78 -12.94
N THR A 155 -14.67 10.60 -11.84
CA THR A 155 -14.39 11.18 -10.52
C THR A 155 -13.52 10.22 -9.72
N HIS A 156 -12.21 10.27 -9.91
CA HIS A 156 -11.29 9.40 -9.18
C HIS A 156 -9.99 10.08 -8.80
N THR A 157 -9.37 9.62 -7.71
CA THR A 157 -8.02 10.02 -7.30
C THR A 157 -7.35 8.95 -6.43
N THR A 158 -6.14 9.24 -5.97
CA THR A 158 -5.39 8.44 -5.00
C THR A 158 -5.23 9.19 -3.68
N VAL A 159 -4.96 8.49 -2.58
CA VAL A 159 -4.30 9.08 -1.41
C VAL A 159 -2.79 9.16 -1.71
N ILE A 160 -2.03 9.99 -0.98
CA ILE A 160 -0.61 10.23 -1.25
C ILE A 160 0.25 8.95 -1.37
N LEU A 161 -0.06 7.92 -0.57
CA LEU A 161 0.63 6.62 -0.59
C LEU A 161 0.38 5.85 -1.90
N GLY A 162 -0.81 5.98 -2.49
CA GLY A 162 -1.15 5.41 -3.78
C GLY A 162 -0.70 6.24 -4.99
N LYS A 163 0.05 7.34 -4.79
CA LYS A 163 0.47 8.19 -5.90
C LYS A 163 1.43 7.43 -6.82
N GLY A 164 1.02 7.24 -8.07
CA GLY A 164 1.71 6.38 -9.05
C GLY A 164 0.87 5.17 -9.49
N ILE A 165 -0.15 4.78 -8.71
CA ILE A 165 -1.09 3.70 -9.09
C ILE A 165 -1.93 4.11 -10.31
N VAL A 166 -2.20 5.40 -10.51
CA VAL A 166 -3.03 5.88 -11.61
C VAL A 166 -2.15 6.37 -12.76
N LYS A 167 -2.03 5.56 -13.82
CA LYS A 167 -1.39 5.97 -15.08
C LYS A 167 -2.36 6.83 -15.90
N ARG A 168 -1.98 8.07 -16.23
CA ARG A 168 -2.85 8.93 -17.06
C ARG A 168 -2.88 8.44 -18.50
N LYS A 169 -4.10 8.19 -19.00
CA LYS A 169 -4.43 8.42 -20.41
C LYS A 169 -5.55 9.45 -20.56
N HIS A 170 -6.67 9.33 -19.81
CA HIS A 170 -7.79 10.28 -19.82
C HIS A 170 -8.58 10.26 -18.48
N GLY A 171 -9.15 11.39 -18.02
CA GLY A 171 -9.98 11.47 -16.79
C GLY A 171 -9.23 11.58 -15.44
N GLY A 172 -9.96 11.82 -14.34
CA GLY A 172 -9.44 11.82 -12.96
C GLY A 172 -8.75 13.11 -12.46
N PHE A 173 -8.55 13.21 -11.14
CA PHE A 173 -7.80 14.30 -10.51
C PHE A 173 -6.29 14.03 -10.49
N SER A 174 -5.49 15.07 -10.74
CA SER A 174 -4.01 14.96 -10.74
C SER A 174 -3.38 15.07 -9.35
N TYR A 175 -4.12 15.61 -8.37
CA TYR A 175 -3.66 15.77 -7.00
C TYR A 175 -4.24 14.68 -6.12
N PRO A 176 -3.47 14.15 -5.17
CA PRO A 176 -3.98 13.18 -4.23
C PRO A 176 -5.05 13.81 -3.34
N TYR A 177 -5.95 12.97 -2.84
CA TYR A 177 -6.85 13.30 -1.76
C TYR A 177 -6.07 13.54 -0.46
N HIS A 178 -6.42 14.59 0.28
CA HIS A 178 -5.74 14.99 1.51
C HIS A 178 -6.66 15.77 2.48
N GLY A 179 -7.91 15.34 2.64
CA GLY A 179 -8.87 15.96 3.56
C GLY A 179 -8.95 17.49 3.43
N ALA A 180 -8.99 18.21 4.56
CA ALA A 180 -9.01 19.66 4.61
C ALA A 180 -7.81 20.33 3.91
N GLY A 181 -6.65 19.66 3.80
CA GLY A 181 -5.50 20.17 3.06
C GLY A 181 -5.65 20.13 1.52
N GLY A 182 -6.68 19.44 1.01
CA GLY A 182 -6.93 19.25 -0.43
C GLY A 182 -8.16 19.97 -0.98
N GLN A 183 -8.74 20.96 -0.28
CA GLN A 183 -10.03 21.59 -0.61
C GLN A 183 -10.11 22.29 -1.98
N ARG A 184 -8.97 22.68 -2.57
CA ARG A 184 -8.91 23.21 -3.95
C ARG A 184 -8.68 22.13 -5.02
N GLY A 185 -8.67 20.86 -4.62
CA GLY A 185 -8.35 19.69 -5.45
C GLY A 185 -9.49 18.68 -5.51
N PRO A 186 -9.22 17.37 -5.40
CA PRO A 186 -10.24 16.32 -5.58
C PRO A 186 -11.31 16.29 -4.49
N VAL A 187 -11.05 16.87 -3.32
CA VAL A 187 -11.80 16.62 -2.08
C VAL A 187 -13.30 16.90 -2.22
N PRO A 188 -13.76 18.07 -2.72
CA PRO A 188 -15.20 18.33 -2.82
C PRO A 188 -15.94 17.36 -3.75
N ALA A 189 -15.28 16.92 -4.83
CA ALA A 189 -15.89 15.98 -5.78
C ALA A 189 -15.89 14.54 -5.26
N ILE A 190 -14.86 14.15 -4.48
CA ILE A 190 -14.79 12.82 -3.87
C ILE A 190 -15.76 12.74 -2.69
N GLU A 191 -15.74 13.69 -1.75
CA GLU A 191 -16.62 13.69 -0.57
C GLU A 191 -18.08 14.03 -0.89
N GLY A 192 -18.30 14.79 -1.96
CA GLY A 192 -19.65 15.15 -2.42
C GLY A 192 -20.37 14.05 -3.22
N ALA A 193 -19.70 12.95 -3.55
CA ALA A 193 -20.33 11.86 -4.29
C ALA A 193 -21.36 11.10 -3.44
N ASP A 194 -22.40 10.60 -4.09
CA ASP A 194 -23.45 9.81 -3.43
C ASP A 194 -22.93 8.46 -2.95
N THR A 195 -21.92 7.91 -3.63
CA THR A 195 -21.19 6.73 -3.18
C THR A 195 -19.70 6.90 -3.42
N VAL A 196 -18.89 6.64 -2.39
CA VAL A 196 -17.42 6.64 -2.48
C VAL A 196 -16.91 5.21 -2.37
N ILE A 197 -16.18 4.75 -3.38
CA ILE A 197 -15.50 3.46 -3.38
C ILE A 197 -14.04 3.69 -2.97
N CYS A 198 -13.70 3.26 -1.76
CA CYS A 198 -12.35 3.31 -1.20
C CYS A 198 -11.64 1.97 -1.42
N ILE A 199 -10.53 1.95 -2.14
CA ILE A 199 -9.80 0.72 -2.48
C ILE A 199 -8.41 0.79 -1.88
N GLY A 200 -8.13 -0.13 -0.96
CA GLY A 200 -6.83 -0.25 -0.32
C GLY A 200 -6.43 0.94 0.54
N THR A 201 -7.40 1.78 0.94
CA THR A 201 -7.16 3.03 1.68
C THR A 201 -6.78 2.76 3.14
N ARG A 202 -5.83 3.56 3.64
CA ARG A 202 -5.55 3.70 5.07
C ARG A 202 -5.58 5.17 5.48
N PHE A 203 -6.66 5.58 6.14
CA PHE A 203 -6.83 6.95 6.60
C PHE A 203 -6.02 7.20 7.88
N THR A 204 -4.77 7.61 7.73
CA THR A 204 -3.91 8.09 8.82
C THR A 204 -4.12 9.59 9.04
N ASP A 205 -3.70 10.07 10.21
CA ASP A 205 -3.71 11.50 10.55
C ASP A 205 -2.98 12.31 9.48
N THR A 206 -1.79 11.87 9.08
CA THR A 206 -0.95 12.59 8.13
C THR A 206 -1.59 12.64 6.75
N VAL A 207 -2.15 11.55 6.23
CA VAL A 207 -2.72 11.55 4.87
C VAL A 207 -4.08 12.24 4.79
N THR A 208 -4.76 12.44 5.91
CA THR A 208 -6.09 13.07 6.00
C THR A 208 -6.08 14.45 6.66
N ALA A 209 -4.89 15.05 6.83
CA ALA A 209 -4.71 16.35 7.47
C ALA A 209 -5.38 16.43 8.87
N GLY A 210 -5.17 15.40 9.70
CA GLY A 210 -5.70 15.31 11.06
C GLY A 210 -7.12 14.76 11.13
N PHE A 211 -7.43 13.70 10.36
CA PHE A 211 -8.74 13.03 10.35
C PHE A 211 -9.90 13.91 9.89
N THR A 212 -9.64 14.80 8.92
CA THR A 212 -10.62 15.79 8.47
C THR A 212 -11.52 15.30 7.33
N GLN A 213 -11.33 14.06 6.87
CA GLN A 213 -12.14 13.44 5.83
C GLN A 213 -13.62 13.37 6.20
N GLN A 214 -14.51 13.70 5.26
CA GLN A 214 -15.96 13.66 5.45
C GLN A 214 -16.58 12.50 4.66
N PHE A 215 -16.27 11.27 5.06
CA PHE A 215 -16.88 10.07 4.49
C PHE A 215 -18.00 9.54 5.38
N ALA A 216 -19.24 9.70 4.93
CA ALA A 216 -20.38 9.06 5.56
C ALA A 216 -20.31 7.54 5.31
N ARG A 217 -20.35 6.75 6.39
CA ARG A 217 -20.10 5.31 6.34
C ARG A 217 -21.13 4.59 5.48
N GLU A 218 -22.38 5.01 5.58
CA GLU A 218 -23.56 4.57 4.84
C GLU A 218 -23.52 4.88 3.33
N ARG A 219 -22.56 5.69 2.88
CA ARG A 219 -22.30 6.00 1.46
C ARG A 219 -20.95 5.47 0.98
N THR A 220 -20.27 4.66 1.79
CA THR A 220 -18.92 4.19 1.48
C THR A 220 -18.89 2.69 1.24
N ILE A 221 -18.28 2.30 0.14
CA ILE A 221 -17.82 0.93 -0.12
C ILE A 221 -16.31 0.91 0.12
N GLU A 222 -15.83 0.04 0.99
CA GLU A 222 -14.40 -0.07 1.31
C GLU A 222 -13.88 -1.46 0.98
N ILE A 223 -12.82 -1.54 0.18
CA ILE A 223 -12.18 -2.78 -0.22
C ILE A 223 -10.78 -2.84 0.38
N GLN A 224 -10.54 -3.83 1.22
CA GLN A 224 -9.25 -4.16 1.84
C GLN A 224 -8.70 -5.46 1.23
N PRO A 225 -7.43 -5.85 1.46
CA PRO A 225 -6.82 -7.01 0.81
C PRO A 225 -7.65 -8.31 0.88
N PHE A 226 -8.29 -8.57 2.02
CA PHE A 226 -9.05 -9.82 2.28
C PHE A 226 -10.46 -9.57 2.84
N ALA A 227 -10.99 -8.35 2.73
CA ALA A 227 -12.32 -8.02 3.21
C ALA A 227 -12.91 -6.84 2.44
N ALA A 228 -14.23 -6.79 2.34
CA ALA A 228 -14.95 -5.66 1.79
C ALA A 228 -16.01 -5.17 2.78
N ARG A 229 -16.38 -3.90 2.71
CA ARG A 229 -17.45 -3.29 3.51
C ARG A 229 -18.37 -2.51 2.59
N VAL A 230 -19.68 -2.60 2.85
CA VAL A 230 -20.69 -1.77 2.23
C VAL A 230 -21.55 -1.17 3.35
N GLY A 231 -21.48 0.14 3.54
CA GLY A 231 -22.14 0.76 4.70
C GLY A 231 -21.54 0.24 6.00
N ASP A 232 -22.36 -0.35 6.86
CA ASP A 232 -21.91 -0.93 8.12
C ASP A 232 -21.54 -2.41 8.05
N VAL A 233 -21.86 -3.08 6.95
CA VAL A 233 -21.73 -4.54 6.82
C VAL A 233 -20.36 -4.90 6.26
N TRP A 234 -19.62 -5.73 6.99
CA TRP A 234 -18.35 -6.31 6.56
C TRP A 234 -18.55 -7.72 5.96
N PHE A 235 -17.79 -7.98 4.91
CA PHE A 235 -17.71 -9.23 4.17
C PHE A 235 -16.26 -9.71 4.19
N SER A 236 -15.93 -10.56 5.17
CA SER A 236 -14.57 -11.08 5.37
C SER A 236 -14.27 -12.26 4.43
N GLY A 237 -13.00 -12.44 4.09
CA GLY A 237 -12.56 -13.56 3.24
C GLY A 237 -12.86 -13.35 1.76
N ILE A 238 -13.08 -12.10 1.34
CA ILE A 238 -13.18 -11.74 -0.08
C ILE A 238 -11.85 -11.11 -0.49
N PRO A 239 -11.08 -11.74 -1.40
CA PRO A 239 -9.90 -11.11 -1.98
C PRO A 239 -10.25 -9.80 -2.69
N MET A 240 -9.45 -8.76 -2.50
CA MET A 240 -9.65 -7.44 -3.11
C MET A 240 -9.98 -7.50 -4.61
N ARG A 241 -9.26 -8.35 -5.35
CA ARG A 241 -9.48 -8.56 -6.79
C ARG A 241 -10.91 -8.98 -7.11
N GLU A 242 -11.45 -9.92 -6.35
CA GLU A 242 -12.79 -10.47 -6.60
C GLU A 242 -13.88 -9.48 -6.19
N ALA A 243 -13.66 -8.71 -5.12
CA ALA A 243 -14.54 -7.60 -4.78
C ALA A 243 -14.56 -6.52 -5.89
N ILE A 244 -13.40 -6.14 -6.43
CA ILE A 244 -13.31 -5.19 -7.55
C ILE A 244 -14.01 -5.76 -8.80
N ASN A 245 -13.77 -7.02 -9.16
CA ASN A 245 -14.44 -7.69 -10.28
C ASN A 245 -15.96 -7.68 -10.13
N ALA A 246 -16.48 -7.83 -8.91
CA ALA A 246 -17.91 -7.76 -8.65
C ALA A 246 -18.48 -6.33 -8.77
N LEU A 247 -17.68 -5.29 -8.49
CA LEU A 247 -18.10 -3.88 -8.60
C LEU A 247 -18.09 -3.34 -10.04
N ILE A 248 -17.12 -3.74 -10.86
CA ILE A 248 -16.97 -3.26 -12.26
C ILE A 248 -18.29 -3.30 -13.04
N PRO A 249 -19.03 -4.43 -13.15
CA PRO A 249 -20.27 -4.46 -13.92
C PRO A 249 -21.40 -3.61 -13.29
N LEU A 250 -21.43 -3.49 -11.96
CA LEU A 250 -22.44 -2.69 -11.25
C LEU A 250 -22.28 -1.19 -11.49
N VAL A 251 -21.03 -0.73 -11.61
CA VAL A 251 -20.70 0.65 -11.95
C VAL A 251 -20.92 0.89 -13.44
N ARG A 252 -20.52 -0.05 -14.32
CA ARG A 252 -20.73 0.06 -15.77
C ARG A 252 -22.20 0.27 -16.14
N ALA A 253 -23.11 -0.45 -15.48
CA ALA A 253 -24.55 -0.31 -15.70
C ALA A 253 -25.08 1.11 -15.40
N ARG A 254 -24.31 1.94 -14.70
CA ARG A 254 -24.65 3.33 -14.36
C ARG A 254 -23.95 4.38 -15.22
N ALA A 255 -22.91 4.01 -15.95
CA ALA A 255 -22.00 4.95 -16.61
C ALA A 255 -22.62 5.73 -17.81
N HIS A 256 -23.95 5.77 -17.94
CA HIS A 256 -24.67 6.51 -18.98
C HIS A 256 -24.81 8.02 -18.71
N ALA A 257 -24.31 8.55 -17.59
CA ALA A 257 -24.37 9.99 -17.32
C ALA A 257 -23.15 10.46 -16.51
N ALA A 258 -22.01 10.70 -17.17
CA ALA A 258 -20.97 11.51 -16.55
C ALA A 258 -20.32 12.45 -17.56
N ALA A 259 -20.47 13.75 -17.27
CA ALA A 259 -19.91 14.84 -18.04
C ALA A 259 -18.38 14.80 -18.04
N ASN A 260 -17.80 15.07 -19.21
CA ASN A 260 -16.37 15.25 -19.44
C ASN A 260 -15.79 16.32 -18.50
N HIS A 261 -15.25 15.91 -17.36
CA HIS A 261 -14.38 16.77 -16.57
C HIS A 261 -13.05 16.86 -17.32
N ARG A 262 -12.91 17.90 -18.15
CA ARG A 262 -11.64 18.25 -18.77
C ARG A 262 -10.74 18.81 -17.66
N PRO A 263 -9.65 18.14 -17.29
CA PRO A 263 -8.78 18.65 -16.25
C PRO A 263 -8.21 20.01 -16.69
N PRO A 264 -8.14 21.01 -15.79
CA PRO A 264 -7.54 22.29 -16.13
C PRO A 264 -6.11 22.06 -16.63
N GLN A 265 -5.87 22.51 -17.85
CA GLN A 265 -4.55 22.52 -18.45
C GLN A 265 -3.71 23.51 -17.63
N ALA A 266 -2.73 23.00 -16.89
CA ALA A 266 -1.84 23.89 -16.15
C ALA A 266 -1.07 24.73 -17.16
N ALA A 267 -1.15 26.05 -17.01
CA ALA A 267 -0.24 26.95 -17.70
C ALA A 267 1.19 26.53 -17.34
N ARG A 268 2.10 26.54 -18.31
CA ARG A 268 3.54 26.44 -18.03
C ARG A 268 3.88 27.58 -17.09
N ALA A 269 4.29 27.26 -15.86
CA ALA A 269 4.87 28.25 -14.98
C ALA A 269 6.11 28.84 -15.69
N PRO A 270 6.25 30.17 -15.75
CA PRO A 270 7.42 30.78 -16.35
C PRO A 270 8.69 30.28 -15.66
N VAL A 271 9.79 30.18 -16.41
CA VAL A 271 11.10 29.87 -15.82
C VAL A 271 11.42 31.01 -14.84
N HIS A 272 11.43 30.69 -13.55
CA HIS A 272 11.65 31.71 -12.53
C HIS A 272 13.11 32.17 -12.56
N GLN A 273 13.33 33.47 -12.67
CA GLN A 273 14.60 34.11 -12.33
C GLN A 273 14.43 34.80 -10.96
N GLY A 274 15.35 34.58 -10.03
CA GLY A 274 15.28 35.15 -8.67
C GLY A 274 15.67 34.17 -7.55
N THR A 275 15.33 34.52 -6.31
CA THR A 275 15.65 33.74 -5.11
C THR A 275 14.85 32.43 -5.03
N LEU A 276 15.53 31.33 -4.70
CA LEU A 276 14.91 30.02 -4.52
C LEU A 276 13.98 29.99 -3.29
N ASN A 277 12.76 29.52 -3.50
CA ASN A 277 11.76 29.25 -2.47
C ASN A 277 11.06 27.90 -2.75
N GLN A 278 10.21 27.42 -1.83
CA GLN A 278 9.51 26.14 -1.99
C GLN A 278 8.68 26.06 -3.28
N GLU A 279 7.95 27.11 -3.64
CA GLU A 279 7.12 27.12 -4.84
C GLU A 279 7.99 26.97 -6.11
N THR A 280 9.03 27.80 -6.24
CA THR A 280 9.94 27.75 -7.38
C THR A 280 10.68 26.43 -7.50
N LEU A 281 11.10 25.84 -6.38
CA LEU A 281 11.75 24.52 -6.34
C LEU A 281 10.86 23.44 -6.97
N TRP A 282 9.60 23.32 -6.53
CA TRP A 282 8.69 22.29 -7.04
C TRP A 282 8.26 22.54 -8.49
N GLN A 283 8.16 23.80 -8.92
CA GLN A 283 7.95 24.13 -10.33
C GLN A 283 9.13 23.66 -11.20
N THR A 284 10.38 23.84 -10.74
CA THR A 284 11.56 23.35 -11.44
C THR A 284 11.61 21.81 -11.46
N VAL A 285 11.36 21.15 -10.33
CA VAL A 285 11.29 19.68 -10.26
C VAL A 285 10.22 19.13 -11.20
N GLN A 286 9.04 19.75 -11.26
CA GLN A 286 7.96 19.35 -12.19
C GLN A 286 8.40 19.38 -13.66
N GLN A 287 9.29 20.30 -14.05
CA GLN A 287 9.82 20.39 -15.41
C GLN A 287 10.99 19.41 -15.65
N PHE A 288 11.63 18.95 -14.58
CA PHE A 288 12.76 18.05 -14.63
C PHE A 288 12.34 16.58 -14.80
N ILE A 289 11.26 16.15 -14.13
CA ILE A 289 10.81 14.75 -14.13
C ILE A 289 10.42 14.24 -15.51
N ARG A 290 10.80 13.00 -15.80
CA ARG A 290 10.63 12.31 -17.08
C ARG A 290 9.84 11.01 -16.89
N PRO A 291 9.25 10.47 -17.98
CA PRO A 291 8.67 9.13 -17.95
C PRO A 291 9.63 8.11 -17.33
N ASP A 292 9.08 7.17 -16.58
CA ASP A 292 9.81 6.08 -15.92
C ASP A 292 10.81 6.49 -14.81
N ASP A 293 10.84 7.77 -14.39
CA ASP A 293 11.62 8.20 -13.23
C ASP A 293 11.08 7.63 -11.91
N ILE A 294 11.97 7.25 -10.99
CA ILE A 294 11.62 6.90 -9.61
C ILE A 294 11.99 8.07 -8.70
N LEU A 295 10.99 8.71 -8.10
CA LEU A 295 11.17 9.79 -7.15
C LEU A 295 11.09 9.24 -5.73
N LEU A 296 12.03 9.62 -4.88
CA LEU A 296 11.97 9.37 -3.44
C LEU A 296 11.83 10.71 -2.73
N ALA A 297 10.81 10.86 -1.90
CA ALA A 297 10.57 12.09 -1.14
C ALA A 297 10.49 11.78 0.36
N ASP A 298 11.47 12.30 1.11
CA ASP A 298 11.55 12.07 2.55
C ASP A 298 10.47 12.86 3.30
N GLN A 299 10.26 12.51 4.56
CA GLN A 299 9.33 13.21 5.40
C GLN A 299 9.71 14.68 5.60
N GLY A 300 8.68 15.51 5.73
CA GLY A 300 8.79 16.97 5.79
C GLY A 300 8.34 17.62 4.48
N THR A 301 8.93 18.76 4.15
CA THR A 301 8.51 19.56 2.98
C THR A 301 8.67 18.81 1.65
N ALA A 302 9.61 17.86 1.58
CA ALA A 302 9.82 16.99 0.42
C ALA A 302 8.58 16.14 0.08
N ALA A 303 8.05 15.37 1.03
CA ALA A 303 6.87 14.52 0.81
C ALA A 303 5.65 15.33 0.33
N PHE A 304 5.32 16.44 1.00
CA PHE A 304 4.17 17.27 0.62
C PHE A 304 4.37 18.01 -0.70
N GLY A 305 5.59 18.48 -0.97
CA GLY A 305 5.92 19.09 -2.24
C GLY A 305 5.85 18.10 -3.40
N ALA A 306 6.41 16.90 -3.24
CA ALA A 306 6.33 15.83 -4.23
C ALA A 306 4.89 15.34 -4.46
N ALA A 307 4.03 15.38 -3.44
CA ALA A 307 2.61 15.08 -3.58
C ALA A 307 1.90 15.98 -4.61
N SER A 308 2.38 17.22 -4.77
CA SER A 308 1.85 18.19 -5.74
C SER A 308 2.30 17.95 -7.18
N LEU A 309 3.34 17.12 -7.40
CA LEU A 309 3.88 16.85 -8.72
C LEU A 309 2.90 16.04 -9.58
N ARG A 310 2.84 16.35 -10.87
CA ARG A 310 2.15 15.55 -11.87
C ARG A 310 3.14 14.56 -12.45
N LEU A 311 3.02 13.30 -12.04
CA LEU A 311 3.92 12.24 -12.51
C LEU A 311 3.66 11.94 -14.00
N PRO A 312 4.71 11.90 -14.84
CA PRO A 312 4.60 11.42 -16.21
C PRO A 312 4.32 9.91 -16.25
N ALA A 313 4.03 9.39 -17.44
CA ALA A 313 3.75 7.96 -17.61
C ALA A 313 4.92 7.12 -17.11
N GLY A 314 4.62 6.08 -16.32
CA GLY A 314 5.63 5.16 -15.79
C GLY A 314 6.44 5.69 -14.61
N ALA A 315 6.41 7.00 -14.30
CA ALA A 315 7.10 7.52 -13.13
C ALA A 315 6.42 7.10 -11.83
N GLU A 316 7.23 6.85 -10.81
CA GLU A 316 6.82 6.37 -9.49
C GLU A 316 7.24 7.37 -8.41
N LEU A 317 6.43 7.47 -7.34
CA LEU A 317 6.80 8.22 -6.15
C LEU A 317 6.82 7.27 -4.93
N LEU A 318 7.99 7.13 -4.32
CA LEU A 318 8.19 6.44 -3.06
C LEU A 318 8.22 7.45 -1.92
N VAL A 319 7.31 7.27 -0.97
CA VAL A 319 7.16 8.06 0.26
C VAL A 319 6.85 7.12 1.42
N GLN A 320 7.17 7.52 2.64
CA GLN A 320 6.90 6.75 3.86
C GLN A 320 6.06 7.54 4.88
N PRO A 321 4.82 7.95 4.54
CA PRO A 321 3.99 8.80 5.38
C PRO A 321 3.40 8.11 6.61
N LEU A 322 3.28 6.78 6.65
CA LEU A 322 2.73 6.08 7.81
C LEU A 322 3.81 5.79 8.85
N TRP A 323 4.95 5.19 8.46
CA TRP A 323 6.03 4.98 9.43
C TRP A 323 6.78 6.28 9.75
N GLY A 324 7.00 7.12 8.74
CA GLY A 324 7.50 8.46 8.93
C GLY A 324 8.94 8.58 9.43
N SER A 325 9.83 7.62 9.12
CA SER A 325 11.22 7.67 9.59
C SER A 325 12.07 8.57 8.70
N ILE A 326 12.43 9.76 9.20
CA ILE A 326 13.36 10.68 8.50
C ILE A 326 14.70 9.99 8.19
N GLY A 327 15.29 10.29 7.03
CA GLY A 327 16.51 9.65 6.53
C GLY A 327 16.26 8.33 5.78
N TYR A 328 15.01 7.86 5.72
CA TYR A 328 14.62 6.66 4.99
C TYR A 328 15.04 6.73 3.51
N THR A 329 14.76 7.84 2.84
CA THR A 329 14.92 7.91 1.38
C THR A 329 16.36 7.85 0.93
N LEU A 330 17.31 8.31 1.75
CA LEU A 330 18.73 8.23 1.43
C LEU A 330 19.23 6.77 1.38
N ALA A 331 18.74 5.92 2.26
CA ALA A 331 19.10 4.50 2.29
C ALA A 331 18.26 3.65 1.33
N ALA A 332 17.07 4.13 0.97
CA ALA A 332 16.17 3.44 0.04
C ALA A 332 16.48 3.73 -1.45
N ALA A 333 17.14 4.86 -1.75
CA ALA A 333 17.64 5.22 -3.08
C ALA A 333 18.92 4.44 -3.43
#